data_AF-A0AAP2D885-F1
#
_entry.id   AF-A0AAP2D885-F1
#
_cell.length_a   1.000
_cell.length_b   1.000
_cell.length_c   1.000
_cell.angle_alpha   90.00
_cell.angle_beta   90.00
_cell.angle_gamma   90.00
#
_symmetry.space_group_name_H-M   'P 1'
#
loop_
_entity.id
_entity.type
_entity.pdbx_description
1 polymer ?
#
loop_
_entity_poly.entity_id
_entity_poly.type
_entity_poly.pdbx_seq_one_letter_code
_entity_poly.pdbx_strand_id
1 'polypeptide(L)'
;MAEEKEEPINPMMEEMKKQWAAMGIDPNQMLSYMNNAMGMQQNIQDQLNQAMGSNPFLQNLMGMAAGQAPAGDMLNMFDESPEVKEDSDLTPAELKAVLCGANIAYGNTQYLNTLSTYCPVEDILEGLENAWNIGSREDLLGTLDWLDKNGHKAYFDIIWAKLSTLPKAEWRAGIKGLALQALVDTNIEPERLMTYATHILEGYPGLLSHGIFAAAKTPDVTAWDLTRAINLCRFGFDVEYLTRDEALQKIQEFAQKLYSTYDSWKALSEGYVTGFAMWSGEGDALDERIEQHGVLLQHPKSPWTKVSWK
;
A
#
# COMPACT_ATOMS: atom_id res chain seq x y z
N MET A 1 34.94 -15.67 70.99
CA MET A 1 33.64 -15.44 71.64
C MET A 1 33.13 -14.09 71.20
N ALA A 2 32.25 -14.11 70.20
CA ALA A 2 31.33 -13.03 69.88
C ALA A 2 30.01 -13.77 69.58
N GLU A 3 29.01 -13.54 70.43
CA GLU A 3 27.70 -14.17 70.37
C GLU A 3 26.98 -13.72 69.09
N GLU A 4 26.69 -14.67 68.20
CA GLU A 4 25.72 -14.45 67.13
C GLU A 4 24.34 -14.26 67.78
N LYS A 5 23.82 -13.04 67.69
CA LYS A 5 22.43 -12.75 68.02
C LYS A 5 21.56 -13.39 66.95
N GLU A 6 20.88 -14.48 67.30
CA GLU A 6 19.79 -15.04 66.49
C GLU A 6 18.74 -13.94 66.23
N GLU A 7 18.54 -13.59 64.96
CA GLU A 7 17.45 -12.72 64.52
C GLU A 7 16.09 -13.35 64.90
N PRO A 8 15.07 -12.54 65.24
CA PRO A 8 13.80 -13.05 65.70
C PRO A 8 13.13 -13.84 64.58
N ILE A 9 13.10 -15.15 64.79
CA ILE A 9 12.44 -16.13 63.94
C ILE A 9 11.02 -15.63 63.60
N ASN A 10 10.77 -15.31 62.32
CA ASN A 10 9.48 -14.81 61.84
C ASN A 10 8.38 -15.82 62.20
N PRO A 11 7.43 -15.50 63.10
CA PRO A 11 6.51 -16.48 63.67
C PRO A 11 5.62 -17.15 62.61
N MET A 12 5.36 -16.48 61.50
CA MET A 12 4.59 -17.02 60.38
C MET A 12 5.35 -18.14 59.62
N MET A 13 6.68 -18.04 59.54
CA MET A 13 7.51 -19.05 58.87
C MET A 13 7.66 -20.31 59.71
N GLU A 14 7.69 -20.20 61.04
CA GLU A 14 7.70 -21.37 61.91
C GLU A 14 6.36 -22.10 61.95
N GLU A 15 5.26 -21.35 61.89
CA GLU A 15 3.92 -21.93 61.73
C GLU A 15 3.85 -22.76 60.43
N MET A 16 4.35 -22.20 59.31
CA MET A 16 4.39 -22.90 58.02
C MET A 16 5.32 -24.13 58.05
N LYS A 17 6.52 -24.02 58.62
CA LYS A 17 7.44 -25.16 58.77
C LYS A 17 6.80 -26.28 59.59
N LYS A 18 6.09 -25.95 60.68
CA LYS A 18 5.34 -26.93 61.48
C LYS A 18 4.22 -27.60 60.69
N GLN A 19 3.48 -26.83 59.89
CA GLN A 19 2.43 -27.37 59.02
C GLN A 19 3.01 -28.30 57.95
N TRP A 20 4.12 -27.93 57.31
CA TRP A 20 4.80 -28.78 56.33
C TRP A 20 5.32 -30.07 56.95
N ALA A 21 5.94 -29.99 58.14
CA ALA A 21 6.39 -31.17 58.87
C ALA A 21 5.22 -32.09 59.27
N ALA A 22 4.07 -31.53 59.68
CA ALA A 22 2.86 -32.30 59.99
C ALA A 22 2.26 -33.00 58.77
N MET A 23 2.51 -32.47 57.57
CA MET A 23 2.15 -33.08 56.29
C MET A 23 3.21 -34.05 55.75
N GLY A 24 4.29 -34.31 56.50
CA GLY A 24 5.38 -35.21 56.11
C GLY A 24 6.37 -34.62 55.10
N ILE A 25 6.36 -33.30 54.89
CA ILE A 25 7.23 -32.59 53.95
C ILE A 25 8.42 -31.99 54.72
N ASP A 26 9.65 -32.24 54.26
CA ASP A 26 10.84 -31.63 54.86
C ASP A 26 10.80 -30.09 54.69
N PRO A 27 10.70 -29.33 55.79
CA PRO A 27 10.56 -27.88 55.72
C PRO A 27 11.75 -27.19 55.04
N ASN A 28 12.97 -27.74 55.17
CA ASN A 28 14.16 -27.15 54.56
C ASN A 28 14.16 -27.36 53.04
N GLN A 29 13.68 -28.51 52.58
CA GLN A 29 13.51 -28.80 51.16
C GLN A 29 12.47 -27.88 50.53
N MET A 30 11.33 -27.67 51.20
CA MET A 30 10.27 -26.78 50.73
C MET A 30 10.75 -25.31 50.66
N LEU A 31 11.51 -24.85 51.66
CA LEU A 31 12.12 -23.53 51.67
C LEU A 31 13.09 -23.31 50.50
N SER A 32 13.94 -24.31 50.21
CA SER A 32 14.85 -24.25 49.06
C SER A 32 14.09 -24.17 47.73
N TYR A 33 13.00 -24.92 47.60
CA TYR A 33 12.17 -24.90 46.40
C TYR A 33 11.47 -23.55 46.21
N MET A 34 10.94 -22.95 47.27
CA MET A 34 10.32 -21.62 47.21
C MET A 34 11.34 -20.54 46.84
N ASN A 35 12.53 -20.57 47.43
CA ASN A 35 13.59 -19.62 47.10
C ASN A 35 14.05 -19.76 45.64
N ASN A 36 14.19 -21.00 45.15
CA ASN A 36 14.52 -21.26 43.74
C ASN A 36 13.40 -20.82 42.79
N ALA A 37 12.13 -21.05 43.15
CA ALA A 37 10.98 -20.65 42.35
C ALA A 37 10.83 -19.12 42.26
N MET A 38 11.04 -18.40 43.37
CA MET A 38 11.04 -16.93 43.35
C MET A 38 12.22 -16.36 42.58
N GLY A 39 13.41 -16.97 42.69
CA GLY A 39 14.57 -16.60 41.89
C GLY A 39 14.36 -16.79 40.38
N MET A 40 13.68 -17.88 39.96
CA MET A 40 13.30 -18.08 38.56
C MET A 40 12.29 -17.04 38.07
N GLN A 41 11.32 -16.66 38.91
CA GLN A 41 10.31 -15.67 38.55
C GLN A 41 10.91 -14.26 38.39
N GLN A 42 11.84 -13.88 39.26
CA GLN A 42 12.59 -12.62 39.12
C GLN A 42 13.45 -12.62 37.86
N ASN A 43 14.14 -13.73 37.57
CA ASN A 43 15.00 -13.83 36.38
C ASN A 43 14.19 -13.74 35.07
N ILE A 44 13.00 -14.34 35.02
CA ILE A 44 12.07 -14.21 33.87
C ILE A 44 11.57 -12.76 33.74
N GLN A 45 11.22 -12.11 34.85
CA GLN A 45 10.77 -10.72 34.85
C GLN A 45 11.89 -9.75 34.41
N ASP A 46 13.11 -9.99 34.86
CA ASP A 46 14.28 -9.19 34.48
C ASP A 46 14.65 -9.40 33.02
N GLN A 47 14.56 -10.63 32.50
CA GLN A 47 14.73 -10.92 31.08
C GLN A 47 13.66 -10.28 30.21
N LEU A 48 12.39 -10.27 30.65
CA LEU A 48 11.31 -9.56 29.97
C LEU A 48 11.52 -8.04 29.99
N ASN A 49 11.94 -7.48 31.13
CA ASN A 49 12.26 -6.06 31.24
C ASN A 49 13.48 -5.66 30.40
N GLN A 50 14.50 -6.53 30.31
CA GLN A 50 15.65 -6.34 29.41
C GLN A 50 15.26 -6.44 27.93
N ALA A 51 14.40 -7.41 27.56
CA ALA A 51 13.91 -7.56 26.19
C ALA A 51 13.02 -6.38 25.77
N MET A 52 12.20 -5.85 26.68
CA MET A 52 11.41 -4.63 26.43
C MET A 52 12.26 -3.36 26.42
N GLY A 53 13.31 -3.26 27.24
CA GLY A 53 14.20 -2.10 27.31
C GLY A 53 15.26 -2.04 26.19
N SER A 54 15.51 -3.15 25.50
CA SER A 54 16.49 -3.23 24.40
C SER A 54 15.85 -3.16 23.00
N ASN A 55 14.51 -3.19 22.91
CA ASN A 55 13.80 -3.02 21.65
C ASN A 55 13.60 -1.53 21.32
N PRO A 56 14.26 -0.99 20.27
CA PRO A 56 14.21 0.43 19.95
C PRO A 56 12.81 0.99 19.67
N PHE A 57 11.91 0.14 19.15
CA PHE A 57 10.51 0.50 18.88
C PHE A 57 9.72 0.73 20.17
N LEU A 58 9.80 -0.22 21.12
CA LEU A 58 9.12 -0.10 22.42
C LEU A 58 9.68 1.05 23.25
N GLN A 59 10.98 1.32 23.12
CA GLN A 59 11.64 2.43 23.79
C GLN A 59 11.15 3.79 23.29
N ASN A 60 10.98 3.95 21.97
CA ASN A 60 10.37 5.15 21.39
C ASN A 60 8.88 5.28 21.75
N LEU A 61 8.11 4.19 21.74
CA LEU A 61 6.69 4.20 22.12
C LEU A 61 6.49 4.66 23.58
N MET A 62 7.33 4.15 24.50
CA MET A 62 7.32 4.59 25.90
C MET A 62 7.82 6.03 26.05
N GLY A 63 8.80 6.46 25.25
CA GLY A 63 9.23 7.85 25.16
C GLY A 63 8.08 8.78 24.77
N MET A 64 7.29 8.42 23.76
CA MET A 64 6.11 9.19 23.33
C MET A 64 5.02 9.27 24.41
N ALA A 65 4.75 8.15 25.10
CA ALA A 65 3.82 8.14 26.24
C ALA A 65 4.31 9.04 27.40
N ALA A 66 5.63 9.23 27.50
CA ALA A 66 6.28 10.15 28.45
C ALA A 66 6.51 11.57 27.88
N GLY A 67 5.98 11.90 26.71
CA GLY A 67 6.08 13.23 26.07
C GLY A 67 7.43 13.53 25.40
N GLN A 68 8.26 12.51 25.17
CA GLN A 68 9.51 12.63 24.41
C GLN A 68 9.21 12.50 22.91
N ALA A 69 9.91 13.29 22.09
CA ALA A 69 9.83 13.17 20.65
C ALA A 69 10.44 11.83 20.19
N PRO A 70 9.81 11.10 19.26
CA PRO A 70 10.37 9.86 18.73
C PRO A 70 11.69 10.14 18.01
N ALA A 71 12.64 9.22 18.11
CA ALA A 71 13.97 9.29 17.50
C ALA A 71 14.19 8.13 16.51
N GLY A 72 14.97 8.37 15.45
CA GLY A 72 15.27 7.39 14.40
C GLY A 72 14.14 7.21 13.38
N ASP A 73 14.15 6.08 12.65
CA ASP A 73 13.20 5.77 11.56
C ASP A 73 11.72 5.67 11.98
N MET A 74 11.39 5.72 13.27
CA MET A 74 10.01 5.86 13.77
C MET A 74 9.32 7.13 13.26
N LEU A 75 10.07 8.19 12.93
CA LEU A 75 9.54 9.39 12.25
C LEU A 75 9.12 9.10 10.81
N ASN A 76 9.81 8.17 10.13
CA ASN A 76 9.53 7.77 8.75
C ASN A 76 8.44 6.69 8.65
N MET A 77 8.24 5.88 9.71
CA MET A 77 7.18 4.84 9.73
C MET A 77 5.75 5.40 9.59
N PHE A 78 5.56 6.69 9.85
CA PHE A 78 4.30 7.40 9.68
C PHE A 78 4.44 8.61 8.72
N ASP A 79 5.59 8.77 8.05
CA ASP A 79 5.77 9.83 7.06
C ASP A 79 5.17 9.37 5.73
N GLU A 80 3.88 9.61 5.56
CA GLU A 80 3.17 9.40 4.29
C GLU A 80 3.54 10.47 3.24
N SER A 81 4.59 11.26 3.42
CA SER A 81 4.92 12.28 2.44
C SER A 81 5.46 11.68 1.13
N PRO A 82 5.10 12.27 -0.03
CA PRO A 82 5.65 11.82 -1.31
C PRO A 82 7.17 11.95 -1.38
N GLU A 83 7.83 10.87 -1.74
CA GLU A 83 9.29 10.81 -1.84
C GLU A 83 9.79 11.39 -3.17
N VAL A 84 10.82 12.24 -3.08
CA VAL A 84 11.50 12.85 -4.20
C VAL A 84 13.01 12.75 -4.00
N LYS A 85 13.73 12.34 -5.04
CA LYS A 85 15.19 12.31 -5.07
C LYS A 85 15.73 13.74 -5.24
N GLU A 86 16.67 14.15 -4.41
CA GLU A 86 17.22 15.52 -4.44
C GLU A 86 17.93 15.84 -5.77
N ASP A 87 18.62 14.87 -6.33
CA ASP A 87 19.41 14.95 -7.56
C ASP A 87 18.71 14.18 -8.71
N SER A 88 17.50 14.60 -9.07
CA SER A 88 16.80 14.09 -10.25
C SER A 88 17.61 14.37 -11.53
N ASP A 89 17.75 13.35 -12.37
CA ASP A 89 18.42 13.41 -13.68
C ASP A 89 17.44 13.64 -14.84
N LEU A 90 16.16 13.85 -14.55
CA LEU A 90 15.13 14.06 -15.55
C LEU A 90 15.08 15.52 -16.00
N THR A 91 14.98 15.73 -17.30
CA THR A 91 14.61 17.04 -17.85
C THR A 91 13.19 17.42 -17.40
N PRO A 92 12.80 18.71 -17.44
CA PRO A 92 11.46 19.13 -17.05
C PRO A 92 10.33 18.41 -17.81
N ALA A 93 10.55 18.07 -19.09
CA ALA A 93 9.58 17.35 -19.90
C ALA A 93 9.46 15.88 -19.49
N GLU A 94 10.60 15.21 -19.27
CA GLU A 94 10.64 13.82 -18.79
C GLU A 94 10.04 13.71 -17.38
N LEU A 95 10.36 14.65 -16.49
CA LEU A 95 9.78 14.73 -15.15
C LEU A 95 8.26 14.82 -15.22
N LYS A 96 7.72 15.74 -16.03
CA LYS A 96 6.27 15.89 -16.19
C LYS A 96 5.62 14.61 -16.72
N ALA A 97 6.29 13.88 -17.62
CA ALA A 97 5.79 12.63 -18.17
C ALA A 97 5.82 11.49 -17.14
N VAL A 98 6.91 11.34 -16.38
CA VAL A 98 7.03 10.36 -15.28
C VAL A 98 5.98 10.63 -14.20
N LEU A 99 5.69 11.90 -13.90
CA LEU A 99 4.68 12.29 -12.91
C LEU A 99 3.24 11.90 -13.29
N CYS A 100 2.97 11.55 -14.55
CA CYS A 100 1.70 10.92 -14.90
C CYS A 100 1.54 9.55 -14.21
N GLY A 101 2.61 8.85 -13.87
CA GLY A 101 2.60 7.58 -13.11
C GLY A 101 2.54 7.74 -11.59
N ALA A 102 2.42 8.97 -11.05
CA ALA A 102 2.65 9.24 -9.63
C ALA A 102 1.69 8.52 -8.68
N ASN A 103 0.44 8.22 -9.10
CA ASN A 103 -0.49 7.46 -8.28
C ASN A 103 0.06 6.07 -7.88
N ILE A 104 0.64 5.36 -8.85
CA ILE A 104 1.21 4.03 -8.61
C ILE A 104 2.53 4.15 -7.88
N ALA A 105 3.38 5.07 -8.33
CA ALA A 105 4.69 5.27 -7.74
C ALA A 105 4.56 5.58 -6.24
N TYR A 106 3.66 6.48 -5.87
CA TYR A 106 3.43 6.82 -4.46
C TYR A 106 2.80 5.66 -3.68
N GLY A 107 1.80 4.96 -4.24
CA GLY A 107 1.20 3.78 -3.59
C GLY A 107 2.16 2.60 -3.42
N ASN A 108 3.26 2.56 -4.18
CA ASN A 108 4.33 1.57 -4.08
C ASN A 108 5.58 2.13 -3.37
N THR A 109 5.47 3.28 -2.68
CA THR A 109 6.58 3.94 -1.96
C THR A 109 7.83 4.16 -2.83
N GLN A 110 7.62 4.57 -4.08
CA GLN A 110 8.67 4.86 -5.04
C GLN A 110 8.90 6.37 -5.19
N TYR A 111 10.13 6.74 -5.53
CA TYR A 111 10.44 8.11 -5.91
C TYR A 111 9.60 8.59 -7.10
N LEU A 112 9.09 9.82 -7.01
CA LEU A 112 8.19 10.39 -8.01
C LEU A 112 8.89 11.14 -9.16
N ASN A 113 10.19 11.44 -9.01
CA ASN A 113 10.93 12.31 -9.91
C ASN A 113 12.17 11.65 -10.53
N THR A 114 12.18 10.32 -10.65
CA THR A 114 13.27 9.54 -11.25
C THR A 114 12.73 8.48 -12.18
N LEU A 115 13.53 8.09 -13.17
CA LEU A 115 13.18 6.94 -14.01
C LEU A 115 13.22 5.64 -13.19
N SER A 116 14.35 5.36 -12.53
CA SER A 116 14.51 4.18 -11.68
C SER A 116 13.53 4.20 -10.51
N THR A 117 12.96 3.03 -10.20
CA THR A 117 12.06 2.82 -9.06
C THR A 117 12.82 2.55 -7.76
N TYR A 118 14.10 2.15 -7.85
CA TYR A 118 14.94 1.71 -6.73
C TYR A 118 14.38 0.48 -5.96
N CYS A 119 13.37 -0.20 -6.52
CA CYS A 119 12.94 -1.49 -6.02
C CYS A 119 14.00 -2.56 -6.33
N PRO A 120 14.20 -3.57 -5.46
CA PRO A 120 15.05 -4.71 -5.76
C PRO A 120 14.65 -5.39 -7.08
N VAL A 121 15.63 -5.77 -7.89
CA VAL A 121 15.39 -6.37 -9.21
C VAL A 121 14.58 -7.66 -9.10
N GLU A 122 14.84 -8.45 -8.06
CA GLU A 122 14.13 -9.70 -7.78
C GLU A 122 12.65 -9.45 -7.52
N ASP A 123 12.31 -8.43 -6.71
CA ASP A 123 10.92 -8.06 -6.41
C ASP A 123 10.19 -7.54 -7.65
N ILE A 124 10.91 -6.80 -8.52
CA ILE A 124 10.35 -6.33 -9.79
C ILE A 124 10.04 -7.52 -10.70
N LEU A 125 10.99 -8.46 -10.87
CA LEU A 125 10.80 -9.64 -11.71
C LEU A 125 9.65 -10.52 -11.21
N GLU A 126 9.57 -10.77 -9.90
CA GLU A 126 8.47 -11.52 -9.29
C GLU A 126 7.12 -10.80 -9.51
N GLY A 127 7.08 -9.47 -9.31
CA GLY A 127 5.87 -8.68 -9.54
C GLY A 127 5.42 -8.67 -11.01
N LEU A 128 6.36 -8.61 -11.95
CA LEU A 128 6.09 -8.68 -13.39
C LEU A 128 5.53 -10.05 -13.80
N GLU A 129 6.09 -11.14 -13.29
CA GLU A 129 5.59 -12.49 -13.55
C GLU A 129 4.21 -12.70 -12.94
N ASN A 130 4.03 -12.39 -11.65
CA ASN A 130 2.79 -12.69 -10.92
C ASN A 130 1.60 -11.84 -11.37
N ALA A 131 1.80 -10.55 -11.63
CA ALA A 131 0.71 -9.65 -11.96
C ALA A 131 0.39 -9.58 -13.46
N TRP A 132 1.40 -9.81 -14.32
CA TRP A 132 1.29 -9.58 -15.77
C TRP A 132 1.74 -10.76 -16.62
N ASN A 133 2.31 -11.81 -16.03
CA ASN A 133 2.95 -12.90 -16.76
C ASN A 133 4.03 -12.39 -17.73
N ILE A 134 4.81 -11.40 -17.28
CA ILE A 134 5.94 -10.83 -18.03
C ILE A 134 7.23 -11.51 -17.55
N GLY A 135 7.84 -12.31 -18.42
CA GLY A 135 9.15 -12.94 -18.17
C GLY A 135 10.25 -12.51 -19.15
N SER A 136 9.92 -11.60 -20.07
CA SER A 136 10.82 -11.17 -21.14
C SER A 136 10.50 -9.74 -21.60
N ARG A 137 11.44 -9.16 -22.38
CA ARG A 137 11.23 -7.89 -23.07
C ARG A 137 10.04 -7.95 -24.01
N GLU A 138 9.86 -9.06 -24.74
CA GLU A 138 8.77 -9.26 -25.67
C GLU A 138 7.41 -9.22 -24.95
N ASP A 139 7.29 -9.89 -23.80
CA ASP A 139 6.06 -9.90 -23.00
C ASP A 139 5.75 -8.49 -22.45
N LEU A 140 6.78 -7.76 -22.00
CA LEU A 140 6.64 -6.38 -21.56
C LEU A 140 6.09 -5.50 -22.68
N LEU A 141 6.70 -5.57 -23.88
CA LEU A 141 6.27 -4.77 -25.02
C LEU A 141 4.85 -5.13 -25.48
N GLY A 142 4.48 -6.42 -25.44
CA GLY A 142 3.11 -6.88 -25.71
C GLY A 142 2.09 -6.34 -24.71
N THR A 143 2.44 -6.34 -23.42
CA THR A 143 1.58 -5.79 -22.35
C THR A 143 1.41 -4.28 -22.49
N LEU A 144 2.48 -3.55 -22.80
CA LEU A 144 2.42 -2.11 -23.07
C LEU A 144 1.52 -1.79 -24.27
N ASP A 145 1.61 -2.57 -25.36
CA ASP A 145 0.73 -2.41 -26.53
C ASP A 145 -0.74 -2.68 -26.19
N TRP A 146 -1.00 -3.70 -25.36
CA TRP A 146 -2.35 -4.02 -24.91
C TRP A 146 -2.95 -2.91 -24.03
N LEU A 147 -2.20 -2.39 -23.05
CA LEU A 147 -2.62 -1.26 -22.20
C LEU A 147 -2.88 0.00 -23.03
N ASP A 148 -2.14 0.19 -24.12
CA ASP A 148 -2.26 1.36 -24.97
C ASP A 148 -3.51 1.34 -25.87
N LYS A 149 -3.88 0.16 -26.39
CA LYS A 149 -4.93 0.03 -27.42
C LYS A 149 -6.27 -0.46 -26.89
N ASN A 150 -6.27 -1.35 -25.90
CA ASN A 150 -7.47 -2.00 -25.39
C ASN A 150 -7.59 -1.77 -23.88
N GLY A 151 -6.62 -2.32 -23.14
CA GLY A 151 -6.52 -2.23 -21.71
C GLY A 151 -7.79 -2.63 -20.97
N HIS A 152 -7.92 -2.11 -19.77
CA HIS A 152 -9.12 -2.24 -18.96
C HIS A 152 -10.18 -1.22 -19.38
N LYS A 153 -9.77 -0.13 -20.04
CA LYS A 153 -10.69 0.86 -20.61
C LYS A 153 -11.72 0.24 -21.55
N ALA A 154 -11.36 -0.74 -22.36
CA ALA A 154 -12.32 -1.44 -23.23
C ALA A 154 -13.51 -2.03 -22.42
N TYR A 155 -13.23 -2.63 -21.26
CA TYR A 155 -14.26 -3.14 -20.36
C TYR A 155 -15.10 -2.00 -19.77
N PHE A 156 -14.43 -0.96 -19.29
CA PHE A 156 -15.10 0.20 -18.70
C PHE A 156 -16.06 0.88 -19.69
N ASP A 157 -15.64 1.07 -20.94
CA ASP A 157 -16.45 1.73 -21.95
C ASP A 157 -17.73 0.94 -22.24
N ILE A 158 -17.66 -0.40 -22.28
CA ILE A 158 -18.85 -1.28 -22.41
C ILE A 158 -19.79 -1.10 -21.21
N ILE A 159 -19.24 -1.15 -20.00
CA ILE A 159 -20.02 -1.02 -18.75
C ILE A 159 -20.69 0.35 -18.71
N TRP A 160 -19.92 1.41 -18.92
CA TRP A 160 -20.38 2.78 -18.80
C TRP A 160 -21.36 3.17 -19.91
N ALA A 161 -21.18 2.68 -21.14
CA ALA A 161 -22.16 2.83 -22.21
C ALA A 161 -23.52 2.25 -21.83
N LYS A 162 -23.55 1.13 -21.07
CA LYS A 162 -24.80 0.58 -20.55
C LYS A 162 -25.38 1.43 -19.43
N LEU A 163 -24.58 1.76 -18.41
CA LEU A 163 -25.04 2.47 -17.22
C LEU A 163 -25.52 3.90 -17.51
N SER A 164 -24.83 4.61 -18.40
CA SER A 164 -25.18 5.98 -18.78
C SER A 164 -26.54 6.12 -19.49
N THR A 165 -27.07 5.03 -20.06
CA THR A 165 -28.37 5.02 -20.74
C THR A 165 -29.55 4.65 -19.82
N LEU A 166 -29.27 4.20 -18.60
CA LEU A 166 -30.27 3.67 -17.67
C LEU A 166 -30.40 4.56 -16.43
N PRO A 167 -31.61 4.69 -15.87
CA PRO A 167 -31.78 5.23 -14.52
C PRO A 167 -30.98 4.40 -13.50
N LYS A 168 -30.42 5.04 -12.45
CA LYS A 168 -29.62 4.37 -11.41
C LYS A 168 -30.32 3.15 -10.79
N ALA A 169 -31.64 3.22 -10.61
CA ALA A 169 -32.44 2.10 -10.07
C ALA A 169 -32.41 0.84 -10.95
N GLU A 170 -32.11 0.97 -12.24
CA GLU A 170 -32.07 -0.12 -13.21
C GLU A 170 -30.64 -0.62 -13.50
N TRP A 171 -29.60 0.02 -12.97
CA TRP A 171 -28.20 -0.33 -13.23
C TRP A 171 -27.90 -1.81 -12.96
N ARG A 172 -28.39 -2.36 -11.84
CA ARG A 172 -28.20 -3.76 -11.47
C ARG A 172 -28.81 -4.73 -12.48
N ALA A 173 -29.98 -4.40 -13.03
CA ALA A 173 -30.60 -5.20 -14.09
C ALA A 173 -29.89 -5.02 -15.43
N GLY A 174 -29.45 -3.80 -15.73
CA GLY A 174 -28.69 -3.46 -16.93
C GLY A 174 -27.38 -4.23 -17.06
N ILE A 175 -26.61 -4.32 -15.98
CA ILE A 175 -25.33 -5.05 -15.94
C ILE A 175 -25.52 -6.55 -16.16
N LYS A 176 -26.57 -7.17 -15.60
CA LYS A 176 -26.88 -8.59 -15.87
C LYS A 176 -27.07 -8.89 -17.36
N GLY A 177 -27.53 -7.90 -18.13
CA GLY A 177 -27.68 -8.02 -19.59
C GLY A 177 -26.36 -7.97 -20.37
N LEU A 178 -25.25 -7.51 -19.76
CA LEU A 178 -23.95 -7.43 -20.42
C LEU A 178 -23.32 -8.79 -20.69
N ALA A 179 -23.59 -9.79 -19.83
CA ALA A 179 -23.03 -11.13 -19.97
C ALA A 179 -23.31 -11.74 -21.35
N LEU A 180 -24.54 -11.55 -21.88
CA LEU A 180 -24.92 -12.07 -23.20
C LEU A 180 -24.24 -11.30 -24.34
N GLN A 181 -24.01 -10.00 -24.16
CA GLN A 181 -23.36 -9.14 -25.17
C GLN A 181 -21.86 -9.44 -25.26
N ALA A 182 -21.21 -9.74 -24.12
CA ALA A 182 -19.79 -10.09 -24.04
C ALA A 182 -19.45 -11.39 -24.78
N LEU A 183 -20.40 -12.34 -24.90
CA LEU A 183 -20.17 -13.61 -25.61
C LEU A 183 -19.89 -13.45 -27.11
N VAL A 184 -20.10 -12.26 -27.67
CA VAL A 184 -19.90 -11.96 -29.11
C VAL A 184 -18.56 -11.26 -29.37
N ASP A 185 -17.91 -10.70 -28.34
CA ASP A 185 -16.62 -9.99 -28.47
C ASP A 185 -15.47 -10.88 -27.97
N THR A 186 -14.56 -11.25 -28.88
CA THR A 186 -13.43 -12.14 -28.56
C THR A 186 -12.34 -11.45 -27.73
N ASN A 187 -12.36 -10.13 -27.60
CA ASN A 187 -11.36 -9.37 -26.85
C ASN A 187 -11.75 -9.10 -25.40
N ILE A 188 -12.96 -9.51 -25.00
CA ILE A 188 -13.53 -9.25 -23.69
C ILE A 188 -13.83 -10.58 -23.01
N GLU A 189 -13.17 -10.83 -21.89
CA GLU A 189 -13.47 -11.97 -21.03
C GLU A 189 -14.80 -11.72 -20.31
N PRO A 190 -15.85 -12.52 -20.52
CA PRO A 190 -17.17 -12.26 -19.94
C PRO A 190 -17.16 -12.25 -18.41
N GLU A 191 -16.39 -13.15 -17.78
CA GLU A 191 -16.27 -13.22 -16.32
C GLU A 191 -15.66 -11.93 -15.75
N ARG A 192 -14.56 -11.47 -16.36
CA ARG A 192 -13.88 -10.23 -15.98
C ARG A 192 -14.77 -9.00 -16.16
N LEU A 193 -15.52 -8.94 -17.28
CA LEU A 193 -16.48 -7.86 -17.52
C LEU A 193 -17.54 -7.81 -16.41
N MET A 194 -18.09 -8.96 -16.02
CA MET A 194 -19.13 -9.02 -14.99
C MET A 194 -18.60 -8.64 -13.61
N THR A 195 -17.36 -9.03 -13.28
CA THR A 195 -16.66 -8.60 -12.07
C THR A 195 -16.51 -7.08 -12.04
N TYR A 196 -15.92 -6.50 -13.10
CA TYR A 196 -15.73 -5.04 -13.20
C TYR A 196 -17.04 -4.25 -13.20
N ALA A 197 -18.07 -4.77 -13.85
CA ALA A 197 -19.39 -4.15 -13.85
C ALA A 197 -20.00 -4.11 -12.44
N THR A 198 -19.81 -5.18 -11.66
CA THR A 198 -20.25 -5.26 -10.27
C THR A 198 -19.46 -4.28 -9.40
N HIS A 199 -18.14 -4.25 -9.53
CA HIS A 199 -17.28 -3.31 -8.81
C HIS A 199 -17.63 -1.84 -9.09
N ILE A 200 -17.90 -1.48 -10.34
CA ILE A 200 -18.35 -0.12 -10.69
C ILE A 200 -19.73 0.18 -10.08
N LEU A 201 -20.66 -0.78 -10.12
CA LEU A 201 -21.99 -0.60 -9.54
C LEU A 201 -21.92 -0.30 -8.04
N GLU A 202 -21.03 -1.00 -7.34
CA GLU A 202 -20.86 -0.93 -5.89
C GLU A 202 -20.03 0.30 -5.51
N GLY A 203 -18.84 0.48 -6.08
CA GLY A 203 -17.89 1.54 -5.71
C GLY A 203 -18.20 2.94 -6.23
N TYR A 204 -19.01 3.09 -7.29
CA TYR A 204 -19.27 4.42 -7.86
C TYR A 204 -19.95 5.41 -6.88
N PRO A 205 -20.96 5.02 -6.08
CA PRO A 205 -21.46 5.82 -4.96
C PRO A 205 -20.38 6.32 -4.00
N GLY A 206 -19.43 5.45 -3.62
CA GLY A 206 -18.30 5.81 -2.74
C GLY A 206 -17.40 6.87 -3.38
N LEU A 207 -17.02 6.68 -4.64
CA LEU A 207 -16.25 7.68 -5.39
C LEU A 207 -16.93 9.07 -5.36
N LEU A 208 -18.25 9.10 -5.61
CA LEU A 208 -19.01 10.35 -5.57
C LEU A 208 -19.07 10.98 -4.17
N SER A 209 -19.18 10.18 -3.09
CA SER A 209 -19.20 10.72 -1.73
C SER A 209 -17.86 11.33 -1.32
N HIS A 210 -16.75 10.82 -1.87
CA HIS A 210 -15.41 11.41 -1.72
C HIS A 210 -15.14 12.59 -2.67
N GLY A 211 -16.11 13.02 -3.46
CA GLY A 211 -15.98 14.17 -4.36
C GLY A 211 -15.21 13.90 -5.65
N ILE A 212 -14.95 12.63 -5.96
CA ILE A 212 -14.42 12.21 -7.26
C ILE A 212 -15.52 12.47 -8.31
N PHE A 213 -15.19 13.22 -9.36
CA PHE A 213 -16.13 13.72 -10.38
C PHE A 213 -17.20 14.69 -9.87
N ALA A 214 -16.97 15.39 -8.75
CA ALA A 214 -17.92 16.37 -8.20
C ALA A 214 -18.36 17.46 -9.22
N ALA A 215 -17.53 17.75 -10.23
CA ALA A 215 -17.84 18.67 -11.34
C ALA A 215 -18.45 17.97 -12.57
N ALA A 216 -19.16 16.85 -12.37
CA ALA A 216 -19.96 16.12 -13.37
C ALA A 216 -19.27 15.89 -14.72
N LYS A 217 -17.99 15.49 -14.70
CA LYS A 217 -17.38 14.87 -15.87
C LYS A 217 -17.83 13.42 -15.98
N THR A 218 -18.02 12.97 -17.21
CA THR A 218 -18.15 11.54 -17.47
C THR A 218 -16.89 10.83 -16.98
N PRO A 219 -17.00 9.80 -16.14
CA PRO A 219 -15.85 9.03 -15.72
C PRO A 219 -15.10 8.46 -16.92
N ASP A 220 -13.78 8.52 -16.86
CA ASP A 220 -12.88 7.91 -17.84
C ASP A 220 -11.72 7.24 -17.10
N VAL A 221 -11.37 6.04 -17.51
CA VAL A 221 -10.34 5.22 -16.84
C VAL A 221 -9.07 5.07 -17.67
N THR A 222 -8.84 5.90 -18.70
CA THR A 222 -7.61 5.85 -19.52
C THR A 222 -6.35 5.95 -18.64
N ALA A 223 -6.41 6.77 -17.59
CA ALA A 223 -5.35 6.89 -16.59
C ALA A 223 -5.00 5.54 -15.95
N TRP A 224 -5.98 4.69 -15.63
CA TRP A 224 -5.70 3.39 -15.01
C TRP A 224 -4.78 2.50 -15.86
N ASP A 225 -4.94 2.51 -17.18
CA ASP A 225 -4.09 1.74 -18.08
C ASP A 225 -2.75 2.43 -18.33
N LEU A 226 -2.77 3.71 -18.70
CA LEU A 226 -1.56 4.40 -19.13
C LEU A 226 -0.62 4.77 -17.99
N THR A 227 -1.11 5.00 -16.76
CA THR A 227 -0.20 5.18 -15.62
C THR A 227 0.52 3.88 -15.26
N ARG A 228 -0.16 2.72 -15.39
CA ARG A 228 0.47 1.39 -15.24
C ARG A 228 1.46 1.13 -16.35
N ALA A 229 1.15 1.52 -17.59
CA ALA A 229 2.10 1.43 -18.71
C ALA A 229 3.37 2.26 -18.46
N ILE A 230 3.23 3.47 -17.92
CA ILE A 230 4.36 4.31 -17.50
C ILE A 230 5.20 3.60 -16.42
N ASN A 231 4.54 3.02 -15.42
CA ASN A 231 5.26 2.33 -14.34
C ASN A 231 5.95 1.04 -14.82
N LEU A 232 5.32 0.30 -15.75
CA LEU A 232 5.93 -0.85 -16.42
C LEU A 232 7.15 -0.46 -17.25
N CYS A 233 7.18 0.73 -17.86
CA CYS A 233 8.39 1.23 -18.53
C CYS A 233 9.53 1.47 -17.54
N ARG A 234 9.22 1.96 -16.32
CA ARG A 234 10.22 2.17 -15.25
C ARG A 234 10.76 0.84 -14.75
N PHE A 235 9.89 -0.13 -14.49
CA PHE A 235 10.31 -1.49 -14.14
C PHE A 235 11.12 -2.16 -15.25
N GLY A 236 10.69 -2.02 -16.50
CA GLY A 236 11.42 -2.51 -17.67
C GLY A 236 12.81 -1.90 -17.80
N PHE A 237 13.00 -0.64 -17.41
CA PHE A 237 14.32 -0.02 -17.32
C PHE A 237 15.17 -0.63 -16.20
N ASP A 238 14.62 -0.78 -14.99
CA ASP A 238 15.34 -1.31 -13.83
C ASP A 238 15.80 -2.76 -14.02
N VAL A 239 15.05 -3.57 -14.76
CA VAL A 239 15.42 -4.98 -15.09
C VAL A 239 16.10 -5.13 -16.45
N GLU A 240 16.54 -4.02 -17.04
CA GLU A 240 17.29 -3.96 -18.32
C GLU A 240 16.53 -4.51 -19.55
N TYR A 241 15.20 -4.68 -19.46
CA TYR A 241 14.36 -5.00 -20.62
C TYR A 241 14.24 -3.81 -21.57
N LEU A 242 14.37 -2.58 -21.07
CA LEU A 242 14.36 -1.33 -21.85
C LEU A 242 15.62 -0.53 -21.53
N THR A 243 16.19 0.11 -22.54
CA THR A 243 17.20 1.16 -22.31
C THR A 243 16.54 2.42 -21.74
N ARG A 244 17.34 3.32 -21.15
CA ARG A 244 16.87 4.61 -20.62
C ARG A 244 16.05 5.39 -21.67
N ASP A 245 16.60 5.50 -22.88
CA ASP A 245 15.99 6.28 -23.97
C ASP A 245 14.68 5.64 -24.43
N GLU A 246 14.63 4.31 -24.56
CA GLU A 246 13.41 3.58 -24.92
C GLU A 246 12.31 3.74 -23.87
N ALA A 247 12.65 3.62 -22.59
CA ALA A 247 11.70 3.77 -21.51
C ALA A 247 11.13 5.19 -21.47
N LEU A 248 11.97 6.22 -21.54
CA LEU A 248 11.54 7.62 -21.52
C LEU A 248 10.73 8.00 -22.76
N GLN A 249 11.11 7.51 -23.94
CA GLN A 249 10.33 7.71 -25.16
C GLN A 249 8.91 7.17 -25.00
N LYS A 250 8.76 5.92 -24.52
CA LYS A 250 7.44 5.30 -24.30
C LYS A 250 6.63 6.02 -23.22
N ILE A 251 7.26 6.39 -22.12
CA ILE A 251 6.62 7.19 -21.06
C ILE A 251 6.09 8.50 -21.63
N GLN A 252 6.85 9.16 -22.50
CA GLN A 252 6.42 10.39 -23.16
C GLN A 252 5.24 10.16 -24.11
N GLU A 253 5.23 9.08 -24.88
CA GLU A 253 4.11 8.69 -25.77
C GLU A 253 2.82 8.48 -24.97
N PHE A 254 2.87 7.75 -23.84
CA PHE A 254 1.72 7.56 -22.97
C PHE A 254 1.27 8.86 -22.28
N ALA A 255 2.24 9.67 -21.81
CA ALA A 255 1.94 10.96 -21.18
C ALA A 255 1.24 11.92 -22.16
N GLN A 256 1.63 11.95 -23.44
CA GLN A 256 0.95 12.77 -24.46
C GLN A 256 -0.53 12.41 -24.62
N LYS A 257 -0.87 11.11 -24.57
CA LYS A 257 -2.26 10.65 -24.59
C LYS A 257 -3.01 11.11 -23.34
N LEU A 258 -2.39 10.99 -22.17
CA LEU A 258 -2.94 11.48 -20.91
C LEU A 258 -3.19 13.00 -20.92
N TYR A 259 -2.26 13.79 -21.46
CA TYR A 259 -2.45 15.24 -21.61
C TYR A 259 -3.57 15.61 -22.59
N SER A 260 -3.88 14.74 -23.54
CA SER A 260 -4.99 14.93 -24.49
C SER A 260 -6.33 14.51 -23.89
N THR A 261 -6.34 13.55 -22.96
CA THR A 261 -7.54 13.03 -22.29
C THR A 261 -7.94 13.87 -21.08
N TYR A 262 -6.97 14.36 -20.30
CA TYR A 262 -7.21 15.05 -19.03
C TYR A 262 -6.72 16.51 -19.05
N ASP A 263 -7.32 17.37 -18.24
CA ASP A 263 -7.04 18.81 -18.18
C ASP A 263 -6.35 19.27 -16.88
N SER A 264 -6.07 18.34 -15.97
CA SER A 264 -5.43 18.59 -14.68
C SER A 264 -4.90 17.29 -14.05
N TRP A 265 -3.97 17.42 -13.11
CA TRP A 265 -3.54 16.31 -12.25
C TRP A 265 -4.72 15.69 -11.50
N LYS A 266 -5.67 16.52 -11.04
CA LYS A 266 -6.90 16.04 -10.39
C LYS A 266 -7.69 15.13 -11.32
N ALA A 267 -7.96 15.56 -12.55
CA ALA A 267 -8.73 14.76 -13.51
C ALA A 267 -8.04 13.44 -13.87
N LEU A 268 -6.70 13.45 -14.07
CA LEU A 268 -5.94 12.21 -14.26
C LEU A 268 -6.08 11.27 -13.05
N SER A 269 -5.92 11.81 -11.84
CA SER A 269 -5.97 11.05 -10.60
C SER A 269 -7.37 10.49 -10.32
N GLU A 270 -8.44 11.24 -10.64
CA GLU A 270 -9.82 10.75 -10.57
C GLU A 270 -10.05 9.58 -11.53
N GLY A 271 -9.53 9.67 -12.76
CA GLY A 271 -9.60 8.57 -13.72
C GLY A 271 -8.85 7.33 -13.26
N TYR A 272 -7.69 7.52 -12.63
CA TYR A 272 -6.91 6.44 -12.04
C TYR A 272 -7.67 5.73 -10.91
N VAL A 273 -8.16 6.47 -9.91
CA VAL A 273 -8.90 5.91 -8.77
C VAL A 273 -10.17 5.21 -9.22
N THR A 274 -10.82 5.71 -10.27
CA THR A 274 -12.02 5.06 -10.84
C THR A 274 -11.70 3.73 -11.50
N GLY A 275 -10.60 3.66 -12.26
CA GLY A 275 -10.17 2.38 -12.83
C GLY A 275 -9.64 1.42 -11.77
N PHE A 276 -9.03 1.92 -10.69
CA PHE A 276 -8.68 1.10 -9.52
C PHE A 276 -9.94 0.52 -8.90
N ALA A 277 -10.97 1.34 -8.62
CA ALA A 277 -12.25 0.87 -8.09
C ALA A 277 -12.91 -0.19 -8.98
N MET A 278 -12.86 -0.02 -10.31
CA MET A 278 -13.32 -1.05 -11.25
C MET A 278 -12.56 -2.37 -11.07
N TRP A 279 -11.24 -2.29 -10.93
CA TRP A 279 -10.36 -3.45 -10.86
C TRP A 279 -10.44 -4.17 -9.51
N SER A 280 -10.38 -3.44 -8.39
CA SER A 280 -10.31 -3.98 -7.03
C SER A 280 -11.67 -4.23 -6.38
N GLY A 281 -12.70 -3.47 -6.75
CA GLY A 281 -13.92 -3.34 -5.96
C GLY A 281 -13.76 -2.40 -4.76
N GLU A 282 -14.78 -2.36 -3.90
CA GLU A 282 -14.79 -1.59 -2.65
C GLU A 282 -13.93 -2.24 -1.55
N GLY A 283 -13.47 -1.43 -0.61
CA GLY A 283 -12.76 -1.87 0.60
C GLY A 283 -11.55 -1.00 0.92
N ASP A 284 -10.82 -1.37 1.96
CA ASP A 284 -9.71 -0.60 2.54
C ASP A 284 -8.65 -0.19 1.49
N ALA A 285 -8.39 -1.05 0.49
CA ALA A 285 -7.44 -0.73 -0.58
C ALA A 285 -7.91 0.42 -1.49
N LEU A 286 -9.22 0.56 -1.73
CA LEU A 286 -9.76 1.69 -2.48
C LEU A 286 -9.71 2.96 -1.63
N ASP A 287 -10.03 2.87 -0.34
CA ASP A 287 -9.98 3.99 0.60
C ASP A 287 -8.55 4.55 0.70
N GLU A 288 -7.55 3.68 0.83
CA GLU A 288 -6.13 4.04 0.81
C GLU A 288 -5.75 4.78 -0.49
N ARG A 289 -6.23 4.32 -1.66
CA ARG A 289 -5.96 4.99 -2.95
C ARG A 289 -6.65 6.36 -3.05
N ILE A 290 -7.81 6.54 -2.43
CA ILE A 290 -8.49 7.84 -2.33
C ILE A 290 -7.73 8.79 -1.41
N GLU A 291 -7.20 8.30 -0.30
CA GLU A 291 -6.34 9.09 0.59
C GLU A 291 -5.06 9.54 -0.14
N GLN A 292 -4.41 8.61 -0.83
CA GLN A 292 -3.22 8.88 -1.64
C GLN A 292 -3.48 9.90 -2.76
N HIS A 293 -4.66 9.86 -3.39
CA HIS A 293 -5.12 10.88 -4.33
C HIS A 293 -5.12 12.27 -3.68
N GLY A 294 -5.64 12.39 -2.46
CA GLY A 294 -5.63 13.63 -1.69
C GLY A 294 -4.22 14.13 -1.39
N VAL A 295 -3.33 13.23 -0.92
CA VAL A 295 -1.93 13.57 -0.61
C VAL A 295 -1.21 14.09 -1.84
N LEU A 296 -1.29 13.40 -2.97
CA LEU A 296 -0.61 13.83 -4.19
C LEU A 296 -1.06 15.21 -4.68
N LEU A 297 -2.34 15.58 -4.49
CA LEU A 297 -2.85 16.87 -4.94
C LEU A 297 -2.55 18.04 -4.00
N GLN A 298 -2.32 17.77 -2.72
CA GLN A 298 -2.33 18.81 -1.68
C GLN A 298 -1.01 18.91 -0.91
N HIS A 299 -0.27 17.81 -0.78
CA HIS A 299 0.90 17.78 0.10
C HIS A 299 2.05 18.64 -0.46
N PRO A 300 2.68 19.53 0.33
CA PRO A 300 3.72 20.43 -0.15
C PRO A 300 4.96 19.75 -0.73
N LYS A 301 5.25 18.51 -0.31
CA LYS A 301 6.35 17.73 -0.91
C LYS A 301 5.97 17.14 -2.29
N SER A 302 4.68 16.94 -2.57
CA SER A 302 4.21 16.37 -3.84
C SER A 302 4.66 17.20 -5.04
N PRO A 303 5.31 16.60 -6.05
CA PRO A 303 5.65 17.29 -7.29
C PRO A 303 4.44 17.85 -8.05
N TRP A 304 3.24 17.28 -7.90
CA TRP A 304 2.04 17.80 -8.57
C TRP A 304 1.63 19.19 -8.07
N THR A 305 2.06 19.60 -6.87
CA THR A 305 1.86 20.97 -6.37
C THR A 305 2.88 21.97 -6.95
N LYS A 306 3.98 21.48 -7.53
CA LYS A 306 5.12 22.27 -8.02
C LYS A 306 5.18 22.31 -9.55
N VAL A 307 4.77 21.22 -10.21
CA VAL A 307 4.77 21.06 -11.67
C VAL A 307 3.37 21.30 -12.21
N SER A 308 3.22 22.33 -13.05
CA SER A 308 1.93 22.64 -13.69
C SER A 308 1.51 21.55 -14.69
N TRP A 309 0.21 21.22 -14.70
CA TRP A 309 -0.37 20.37 -15.74
C TRP A 309 -0.33 21.04 -17.13
N LYS A 310 -0.58 22.35 -17.18
CA LYS A 310 -0.47 23.14 -18.42
C LYS A 310 0.97 23.57 -18.60
#